data_AF-G9KEJ9-F1
#
_entry.id   AF-G9KEJ9-F1
#
_cell.length_a   1.000
_cell.length_b   1.000
_cell.length_c   1.000
_cell.angle_alpha   90.00
_cell.angle_beta   90.00
_cell.angle_gamma   90.00
#
_symmetry.space_group_name_H-M   'P 1'
#
loop_
_entity.id
_entity.type
_entity.pdbx_description
1 polymer ?
#
loop_
_entity_poly.entity_id
_entity_poly.type
_entity_poly.pdbx_seq_one_letter_code
_entity_poly.pdbx_strand_id
1 'polypeptide(L)'
;RMLGSRNWRAMRDTRRYRHNYPDLIERDSNGDMPNLSFYRNEIRFLPNGCFIEDILQNWREDYDLLEENHSYIQWLFPLREPGVNWHAKPLTLREI
;
A
#
# COMPACT_ATOMS: atom_id res chain seq x y z
N ARG A 1 -17.75 25.20 -23.01
CA ARG A 1 -18.02 23.92 -22.32
C ARG A 1 -16.69 23.18 -22.14
N MET A 2 -16.03 23.32 -20.98
CA MET A 2 -14.79 22.59 -20.67
C MET A 2 -15.13 21.30 -19.91
N LEU A 3 -15.04 20.16 -20.59
CA LEU A 3 -15.28 18.82 -20.02
C LEU A 3 -13.99 18.06 -19.67
N GLY A 4 -12.83 18.73 -19.67
CA GLY A 4 -11.52 18.08 -19.63
C GLY A 4 -10.68 18.38 -18.39
N SER A 5 -11.22 18.30 -17.18
CA SER A 5 -10.40 18.36 -15.96
C SER A 5 -11.21 17.94 -14.73
N ARG A 6 -11.48 16.64 -14.58
CA ARG A 6 -12.03 16.15 -13.31
C ARG A 6 -11.12 15.21 -12.54
N ASN A 7 -10.10 14.59 -13.14
CA ASN A 7 -9.08 13.91 -12.35
C ASN A 7 -7.76 13.63 -13.10
N TRP A 8 -7.12 14.66 -13.67
CA TRP A 8 -5.84 14.47 -14.39
C TRP A 8 -4.76 13.80 -13.51
N ARG A 9 -4.77 14.09 -12.20
CA ARG A 9 -3.86 13.50 -11.21
C ARG A 9 -4.07 11.99 -11.11
N ALA A 10 -5.28 11.54 -10.81
CA ALA A 10 -5.55 10.10 -10.74
C ALA A 10 -5.30 9.37 -12.06
N MET A 11 -5.58 10.01 -13.21
CA MET A 11 -5.23 9.42 -14.51
C MET A 11 -3.73 9.23 -14.68
N ARG A 12 -2.93 10.23 -14.30
CA ARG A 12 -1.46 10.16 -14.34
C ARG A 12 -0.95 9.07 -13.41
N ASP A 13 -1.42 9.03 -12.17
CA ASP A 13 -0.94 8.10 -11.15
C ASP A 13 -1.32 6.66 -11.53
N THR A 14 -2.54 6.45 -12.05
CA THR A 14 -2.97 5.16 -12.59
C THR A 14 -2.13 4.73 -13.80
N ARG A 15 -1.78 5.66 -14.69
CA ARG A 15 -0.89 5.36 -15.82
C ARG A 15 0.49 4.94 -15.32
N ARG A 16 1.06 5.64 -14.33
CA ARG A 16 2.36 5.30 -13.75
C ARG A 16 2.35 3.92 -13.10
N TYR A 17 1.33 3.61 -12.29
CA TYR A 17 1.11 2.29 -11.72
C TYR A 17 1.08 1.18 -12.79
N ARG A 18 0.26 1.33 -13.84
CA ARG A 18 0.12 0.33 -14.93
C ARG A 18 1.38 0.14 -15.79
N HIS A 19 2.28 1.11 -15.80
CA HIS A 19 3.53 1.05 -16.56
C HIS A 19 4.74 0.77 -15.66
N ASN A 20 4.52 0.19 -14.47
CA ASN A 20 5.57 -0.21 -13.54
C ASN A 20 6.50 0.93 -13.09
N TYR A 21 5.97 2.16 -13.01
CA TYR A 21 6.70 3.34 -12.51
C TYR A 21 8.03 3.59 -13.25
N PRO A 22 7.99 3.87 -14.56
CA PRO A 22 9.19 3.94 -15.40
C PRO A 22 10.15 5.09 -15.02
N ASP A 23 9.66 6.07 -14.28
CA ASP A 23 10.38 7.25 -13.79
C ASP A 23 10.87 7.10 -12.34
N LEU A 24 10.56 5.99 -11.68
CA LEU A 24 10.91 5.77 -10.28
C LEU A 24 12.32 5.18 -10.16
N ILE A 25 13.20 5.93 -9.52
CA ILE A 25 14.52 5.45 -9.07
C ILE A 25 14.35 4.89 -7.66
N GLU A 26 14.48 3.58 -7.51
CA GLU A 26 14.50 2.96 -6.18
C GLU A 26 15.73 3.41 -5.41
N ARG A 27 15.53 3.72 -4.12
CA ARG A 27 16.65 3.97 -3.21
C ARG A 27 17.17 2.64 -2.69
N ASP A 28 18.46 2.58 -2.39
CA ASP A 28 19.03 1.42 -1.72
C ASP A 28 18.34 1.23 -0.36
N SER A 29 17.53 0.18 -0.26
CA SER A 29 17.05 -0.33 1.03
C SER A 29 18.19 -1.10 1.69
N ASN A 30 18.42 -0.87 2.98
CA ASN A 30 19.44 -1.54 3.81
C ASN A 30 19.27 -3.07 3.95
N GLY A 31 18.49 -3.71 3.07
CA GLY A 31 18.06 -5.10 3.16
C GLY A 31 16.70 -5.27 3.83
N ASP A 32 16.15 -4.23 4.44
CA ASP A 32 14.82 -4.26 5.05
C ASP A 32 13.73 -4.50 3.99
N MET A 33 12.88 -5.50 4.22
CA MET A 33 11.75 -5.90 3.35
C MET A 33 10.45 -5.99 4.16
N PRO A 34 9.95 -4.86 4.69
CA PRO A 34 8.80 -4.86 5.59
C PRO A 34 7.51 -5.33 4.93
N ASN A 35 7.33 -5.12 3.61
CA ASN A 35 6.15 -5.65 2.93
C ASN A 35 6.21 -7.18 2.92
N LEU A 36 7.37 -7.75 2.60
CA LEU A 36 7.57 -9.20 2.64
C LEU A 36 7.28 -9.78 4.04
N SER A 37 7.85 -9.17 5.09
CA SER A 37 7.58 -9.62 6.46
C SER A 37 6.11 -9.49 6.86
N PHE A 38 5.40 -8.46 6.40
CA PHE A 38 3.96 -8.34 6.62
C PHE A 38 3.19 -9.48 5.95
N TYR A 39 3.47 -9.78 4.68
CA TYR A 39 2.82 -10.88 3.96
C TYR A 39 3.18 -12.28 4.49
N ARG A 40 4.34 -12.42 5.14
CA ARG A 40 4.73 -13.65 5.86
C ARG A 40 4.12 -13.77 7.25
N ASN A 41 3.25 -12.84 7.64
CA ASN A 41 2.64 -12.81 8.96
C ASN A 41 3.68 -12.61 10.10
N GLU A 42 4.86 -12.06 9.80
CA GLU A 42 5.95 -11.86 10.77
C GLU A 42 5.83 -10.54 11.54
N ILE A 43 5.20 -9.53 10.92
CA ILE A 43 4.98 -8.21 11.53
C ILE A 43 3.52 -7.80 11.44
N ARG A 44 3.10 -6.94 12.38
CA ARG A 44 1.80 -6.29 12.36
C ARG A 44 1.83 -5.07 11.46
N PHE A 45 0.70 -4.76 10.82
CA PHE A 45 0.59 -3.46 10.17
C PHE A 45 0.61 -2.33 11.21
N LEU A 46 1.09 -1.16 10.80
CA LEU A 46 1.21 0.00 11.67
C LEU A 46 0.44 1.19 11.08
N PRO A 47 -0.05 2.11 11.93
CA PRO A 47 0.00 2.08 13.39
C PRO A 47 -1.06 1.15 14.03
N ASN A 48 -0.77 0.62 15.23
CA ASN A 48 -1.71 -0.12 16.10
C ASN A 48 -2.49 -1.27 15.43
N GLY A 49 -1.89 -1.94 14.44
CA GLY A 49 -2.55 -3.01 13.72
C GLY A 49 -2.36 -4.40 14.32
N CYS A 50 -2.88 -5.37 13.59
CA CYS A 50 -2.73 -6.81 13.83
C CYS A 50 -1.95 -7.46 12.68
N PHE A 51 -1.83 -8.78 12.71
CA PHE A 51 -1.16 -9.53 11.65
C PHE A 51 -2.08 -9.71 10.43
N ILE A 52 -1.50 -10.01 9.25
CA ILE A 52 -2.29 -10.18 8.02
C ILE A 52 -3.32 -11.32 8.15
N GLU A 53 -2.98 -12.41 8.84
CA GLU A 53 -3.91 -13.51 9.08
C GLU A 53 -5.12 -13.08 9.90
N ASP A 54 -4.95 -12.19 10.90
CA ASP A 54 -6.06 -11.68 11.70
C ASP A 54 -7.04 -10.88 10.84
N ILE A 55 -6.54 -10.08 9.90
CA ILE A 55 -7.37 -9.33 8.94
C ILE A 55 -8.14 -10.33 8.08
N LEU A 56 -7.45 -11.27 7.44
CA LEU A 56 -8.03 -12.17 6.45
C LEU A 56 -9.05 -13.15 7.07
N GLN A 57 -8.85 -13.55 8.32
CA GLN A 57 -9.72 -14.50 9.02
C GLN A 57 -10.88 -13.81 9.75
N ASN A 58 -10.64 -12.67 10.39
CA ASN A 58 -11.60 -12.08 11.33
C ASN A 58 -12.33 -10.85 10.78
N TRP A 59 -11.81 -10.16 9.76
CA TRP A 59 -12.37 -8.85 9.33
C TRP A 59 -13.30 -8.94 8.12
N ARG A 60 -13.40 -10.11 7.46
CA ARG A 60 -14.10 -10.28 6.16
C ARG A 60 -15.53 -9.73 6.12
N GLU A 61 -16.23 -9.74 7.25
CA GLU A 61 -17.64 -9.34 7.34
C GLU A 61 -17.86 -8.20 8.35
N ASP A 62 -16.78 -7.68 8.95
CA ASP A 62 -16.83 -6.56 9.89
C ASP A 62 -16.60 -5.24 9.16
N TYR A 63 -17.64 -4.77 8.47
CA TYR A 63 -17.57 -3.55 7.66
C TYR A 63 -17.32 -2.29 8.49
N ASP A 64 -17.90 -2.23 9.69
CA ASP A 64 -17.70 -1.10 10.60
C ASP A 64 -16.21 -0.96 10.96
N LEU A 65 -15.55 -2.07 11.31
CA LEU A 65 -14.11 -2.08 11.58
C LEU A 65 -13.28 -1.67 10.35
N LEU A 66 -13.64 -2.16 9.16
CA LEU A 66 -12.94 -1.86 7.92
C LEU A 66 -13.05 -0.39 7.51
N GLU A 67 -14.18 0.26 7.82
CA GLU A 67 -14.44 1.69 7.56
C GLU A 67 -13.82 2.60 8.63
N GLU A 68 -13.71 2.15 9.88
CA GLU A 68 -13.09 2.93 10.95
C GLU A 68 -11.55 2.93 10.87
N ASN A 69 -10.94 1.79 10.51
CA ASN A 69 -9.49 1.65 10.45
C ASN A 69 -8.98 1.55 9.01
N HIS A 70 -8.50 2.64 8.43
CA HIS A 70 -7.96 2.62 7.06
C HIS A 70 -6.46 2.28 6.96
N SER A 71 -5.77 2.07 8.08
CA SER A 71 -4.31 1.94 8.09
C SER A 71 -3.82 0.67 7.39
N TYR A 72 -4.64 -0.39 7.39
CA TYR A 72 -4.32 -1.68 6.76
C TYR A 72 -4.21 -1.60 5.22
N ILE A 73 -4.90 -0.64 4.59
CA ILE A 73 -5.06 -0.59 3.13
C ILE A 73 -3.70 -0.52 2.43
N GLN A 74 -2.78 0.32 2.90
CA GLN A 74 -1.47 0.45 2.27
C GLN A 74 -0.53 -0.73 2.54
N TRP A 75 -0.80 -1.53 3.57
CA TRP A 75 -0.05 -2.75 3.83
C TRP A 75 -0.55 -3.92 2.97
N LEU A 76 -1.88 -4.03 2.77
CA LEU A 76 -2.48 -4.99 1.84
C LEU A 76 -2.27 -4.62 0.36
N PHE A 77 -2.13 -3.34 0.04
CA PHE A 77 -1.97 -2.86 -1.32
C PHE A 77 -0.79 -1.87 -1.41
N PRO A 78 0.44 -2.33 -1.14
CA PRO A 78 1.59 -1.44 -1.15
C PRO A 78 1.88 -0.98 -2.58
N LEU A 79 2.09 0.33 -2.73
CA LEU A 79 2.49 0.95 -3.98
C LEU A 79 4.00 1.18 -3.95
N ARG A 80 4.61 1.34 -5.13
CA ARG A 80 6.04 1.69 -5.25
C ARG A 80 6.32 3.16 -4.91
N GLU A 81 5.30 3.91 -4.52
CA GLU A 81 5.37 5.32 -4.12
C GLU A 81 4.93 5.50 -2.67
N PRO A 82 5.45 6.52 -1.94
CA PRO A 82 4.97 6.85 -0.62
C PRO A 82 3.49 7.23 -0.64
N GLY A 83 2.70 6.68 0.29
CA GLY A 83 1.33 7.12 0.52
C GLY A 83 1.17 7.84 1.86
N VAL A 84 -0.05 7.89 2.37
CA VAL A 84 -0.40 8.68 3.57
C VAL A 84 0.05 8.04 4.89
N ASN A 85 0.12 6.72 4.92
CA ASN A 85 0.67 5.94 6.02
C ASN A 85 2.19 5.81 5.88
N TRP A 86 2.94 6.58 6.66
CA TRP A 86 4.41 6.60 6.65
C TRP A 86 5.06 5.32 7.18
N HIS A 87 4.29 4.48 7.89
CA HIS A 87 4.77 3.19 8.37
C HIS A 87 4.77 2.13 7.27
N ALA A 88 3.80 2.18 6.35
CA ALA A 88 3.78 1.32 5.17
C ALA A 88 4.85 1.81 4.19
N LYS A 89 5.96 1.07 4.09
CA LYS A 89 7.06 1.44 3.19
C LYS A 89 6.69 1.16 1.74
N PRO A 90 7.15 1.99 0.78
CA PRO A 90 6.93 1.72 -0.63
C PRO A 90 7.41 0.32 -1.02
N LEU A 91 6.64 -0.35 -1.88
CA LEU A 91 6.99 -1.67 -2.43
C LEU A 91 8.27 -1.58 -3.27
N THR A 92 9.21 -2.47 -3.01
CA THR A 92 10.48 -2.53 -3.77
C THR A 92 10.47 -3.65 -4.81
N LEU A 93 11.34 -3.58 -5.82
CA LEU A 93 11.50 -4.65 -6.82
C LEU A 93 11.98 -5.97 -6.21
N ARG A 94 12.60 -5.93 -5.03
CA ARG A 94 13.05 -7.14 -4.31
C ARG A 94 11.90 -7.89 -3.64
N GLU A 95 10.75 -7.23 -3.46
CA GLU A 95 9.56 -7.77 -2.80
C GLU A 95 8.46 -8.20 -3.79
N ILE A 96 8.70 -8.10 -5.12
CA ILE A 96 7.79 -8.51 -6.21
C ILE A 96 8.30 -9.81 -6.84
#